data_AF-A0A7J7YKJ0-F1
#
_entry.id   AF-A0A7J7YKJ0-F1
#
_cell.length_a   1.000
_cell.length_b   1.000
_cell.length_c   1.000
_cell.angle_alpha   90.00
_cell.angle_beta   90.00
_cell.angle_gamma   90.00
#
_symmetry.space_group_name_H-M   'P 1'
#
loop_
_entity.id
_entity.type
_entity.pdbx_description
1 polymer ?
#
loop_
_entity_poly.entity_id
_entity_poly.type
_entity_poly.pdbx_seq_one_letter_code
_entity_poly.pdbx_strand_id
1 'polypeptide(L)'
;MLLSTDPIPRPRDAAPGFAPSGSGGGEAAMNVDHEVNLLVEEIHRLGSKNADGKLSVKFGVLFRDDKCANLFEALVGTLKAAKRRKIVTYPGELLLQGVHDDVDIILLQD
;
A
#
# COMPACT_ATOMS: atom_id res chain seq x y z
N MET A 1 -27.62 -29.13 42.81
CA MET A 1 -28.56 -28.49 41.86
C MET A 1 -28.20 -27.01 41.82
N LEU A 2 -27.68 -26.37 40.77
CA LEU A 2 -27.37 -26.70 39.38
C LEU A 2 -25.97 -26.14 39.03
N LEU A 3 -25.34 -26.75 38.03
CA LEU A 3 -24.14 -26.30 37.32
C LEU A 3 -24.29 -24.88 36.77
N SER A 4 -23.26 -24.04 36.96
CA SER A 4 -22.87 -23.03 35.96
C SER A 4 -21.41 -23.26 35.61
N THR A 5 -21.23 -24.01 34.53
CA THR A 5 -20.03 -24.06 33.69
C THR A 5 -19.99 -22.75 32.87
N ASP A 6 -18.90 -22.00 32.87
CA ASP A 6 -17.87 -21.89 31.82
C ASP A 6 -17.43 -20.39 31.79
N PRO A 7 -16.35 -19.97 31.11
CA PRO A 7 -15.02 -20.57 30.98
C PRO A 7 -13.89 -19.55 31.29
N ILE A 8 -12.72 -20.08 31.65
CA ILE A 8 -11.46 -19.32 31.83
C ILE A 8 -10.90 -18.94 30.44
N PRO A 9 -10.69 -17.65 30.09
CA PRO A 9 -9.99 -17.29 28.87
C PRO A 9 -8.48 -17.54 29.00
N ARG A 10 -7.90 -18.21 28.00
CA ARG A 10 -6.48 -18.55 27.91
C ARG A 10 -5.63 -17.32 27.55
N PRO A 11 -4.41 -17.17 28.07
CA PRO A 11 -3.48 -16.13 27.64
C PRO A 11 -2.60 -16.65 26.49
N ARG A 12 -2.80 -16.16 25.27
CA ARG A 12 -1.83 -16.28 24.15
C ARG A 12 -2.31 -15.50 22.93
N ASP A 13 -1.88 -14.25 22.83
CA ASP A 13 -1.41 -13.70 21.56
C ASP A 13 -0.37 -12.62 21.88
N ALA A 14 0.88 -13.01 21.68
CA ALA A 14 2.05 -12.19 21.91
C ALA A 14 2.43 -11.44 20.61
N ALA A 15 2.50 -10.11 20.73
CA ALA A 15 3.45 -9.19 20.07
C ALA A 15 3.34 -8.98 18.53
N PRO A 16 4.07 -8.00 17.94
CA PRO A 16 4.90 -6.93 18.51
C PRO A 16 4.49 -5.51 18.03
N GLY A 17 5.14 -4.51 18.62
CA GLY A 17 4.90 -3.09 18.37
C GLY A 17 5.18 -2.62 16.94
N PHE A 18 4.55 -1.50 16.61
CA PHE A 18 4.91 -0.68 15.46
C PHE A 18 5.35 0.68 15.97
N ALA A 19 6.65 0.80 16.21
CA ALA A 19 7.34 2.06 15.97
C ALA A 19 8.26 1.81 14.78
N PRO A 20 8.21 2.68 13.78
CA PRO A 20 9.47 3.28 13.38
C PRO A 20 9.42 4.80 13.60
N SER A 21 10.18 5.23 14.59
CA SER A 21 10.77 6.57 14.61
C SER A 21 11.85 6.59 13.52
N GLY A 22 11.54 7.13 12.35
CA GLY A 22 12.48 7.29 11.25
C GLY A 22 13.26 8.60 11.34
N SER A 23 14.32 8.63 12.14
CA SER A 23 15.39 9.62 12.03
C SER A 23 16.54 9.00 11.24
N GLY A 24 16.97 9.64 10.15
CA GLY A 24 18.35 9.49 9.64
C GLY A 24 18.52 9.17 8.15
N GLY A 25 18.89 10.21 7.39
CA GLY A 25 20.08 10.20 6.54
C GLY A 25 20.06 9.38 5.26
N GLY A 26 19.93 10.06 4.11
CA GLY A 26 20.12 9.48 2.79
C GLY A 26 20.11 10.50 1.65
N GLU A 27 20.83 11.61 1.80
CA GLU A 27 21.15 12.52 0.70
C GLU A 27 22.01 11.81 -0.37
N ALA A 28 21.39 11.02 -1.26
CA ALA A 28 21.81 10.79 -2.67
C ALA A 28 20.93 9.76 -3.42
N ALA A 29 20.24 8.84 -2.72
CA ALA A 29 19.32 7.85 -3.32
C ALA A 29 17.86 8.36 -3.46
N MET A 30 17.72 9.69 -3.55
CA MET A 30 16.65 10.46 -2.89
C MET A 30 15.29 10.46 -3.59
N ASN A 31 15.18 10.07 -4.86
CA ASN A 31 13.93 10.29 -5.61
C ASN A 31 12.95 9.12 -5.50
N VAL A 32 13.41 7.91 -5.81
CA VAL A 32 12.49 6.78 -6.03
C VAL A 32 11.90 6.24 -4.73
N ASP A 33 12.66 6.20 -3.62
CA ASP A 33 12.14 5.76 -2.32
C ASP A 33 11.06 6.71 -1.80
N HIS A 34 11.34 8.01 -1.90
CA HIS A 34 10.40 9.05 -1.51
C HIS A 34 9.13 8.99 -2.37
N GLU A 35 9.28 8.84 -3.68
CA GLU A 35 8.14 8.65 -4.59
C GLU A 35 7.33 7.40 -4.25
N VAL A 36 7.98 6.28 -3.90
CA VAL A 36 7.27 5.06 -3.50
C VAL A 36 6.48 5.29 -2.20
N ASN A 37 7.04 5.98 -1.21
CA ASN A 37 6.30 6.33 0.02
C ASN A 37 5.11 7.25 -0.26
N LEU A 38 5.28 8.28 -1.08
CA LEU A 38 4.18 9.16 -1.51
C LEU A 38 3.09 8.36 -2.24
N LEU A 39 3.48 7.38 -3.05
CA LEU A 39 2.54 6.51 -3.73
C LEU A 39 1.74 5.67 -2.71
N VAL A 40 2.38 5.13 -1.67
CA VAL A 40 1.68 4.41 -0.59
C VAL A 40 0.68 5.33 0.12
N GLU A 41 1.06 6.56 0.45
CA GLU A 41 0.16 7.54 1.07
C GLU A 41 -1.04 7.89 0.18
N GLU A 42 -0.82 8.09 -1.13
CA GLU A 42 -1.92 8.35 -2.07
C GLU A 42 -2.80 7.12 -2.27
N ILE A 43 -2.23 5.90 -2.27
CA ILE A 43 -3.01 4.64 -2.24
C ILE A 43 -3.83 4.55 -0.95
N HIS A 44 -3.34 5.03 0.20
CA HIS A 44 -4.12 5.10 1.44
C HIS A 44 -5.24 6.13 1.36
N ARG A 45 -4.99 7.27 0.70
CA ARG A 45 -5.96 8.38 0.56
C ARG A 45 -7.07 8.07 -0.44
N LEU A 46 -6.71 7.51 -1.59
CA LEU A 46 -7.61 7.24 -2.73
C LEU A 46 -8.10 5.79 -2.76
N GLY A 47 -7.28 4.87 -2.26
CA GLY A 47 -7.62 3.46 -2.21
C GLY A 47 -8.64 3.14 -1.15
N SER A 48 -9.31 2.01 -1.35
CA SER A 48 -10.31 1.47 -0.45
C SER A 48 -9.86 0.10 0.03
N LYS A 49 -10.25 -0.29 1.24
CA LYS A 49 -10.03 -1.66 1.71
C LYS A 49 -10.83 -2.62 0.85
N ASN A 50 -10.13 -3.56 0.23
CA ASN A 50 -10.72 -4.67 -0.50
C ASN A 50 -11.33 -5.69 0.49
N ALA A 51 -12.04 -6.69 -0.02
CA ALA A 51 -12.64 -7.77 0.74
C ALA A 51 -11.64 -8.56 1.63
N ASP A 52 -10.36 -8.56 1.24
CA ASP A 52 -9.26 -9.18 1.99
C ASP A 52 -8.71 -8.30 3.14
N GLY A 53 -9.26 -7.09 3.31
CA GLY A 53 -8.78 -6.09 4.27
C GLY A 53 -7.54 -5.31 3.83
N LYS A 54 -6.99 -5.62 2.65
CA LYS A 54 -5.86 -4.90 2.03
C LYS A 54 -6.32 -3.63 1.33
N LEU A 55 -5.50 -2.59 1.31
CA LEU A 55 -5.78 -1.38 0.56
C LEU A 55 -5.59 -1.64 -0.94
N SER A 56 -6.57 -1.22 -1.73
CA SER A 56 -6.49 -1.30 -3.19
C SER A 56 -7.05 -0.04 -3.84
N VAL A 57 -6.38 0.44 -4.88
CA VAL A 57 -6.82 1.59 -5.66
C VAL A 57 -6.77 1.25 -7.14
N LYS A 58 -7.70 1.78 -7.93
CA LYS A 58 -7.67 1.59 -9.38
C LYS A 58 -6.55 2.42 -10.00
N PHE A 59 -5.81 1.84 -10.94
CA PHE A 59 -4.76 2.54 -11.69
C PHE A 59 -5.33 3.75 -12.42
N GLY A 60 -6.51 3.62 -13.02
CA GLY A 60 -7.19 4.74 -13.66
C GLY A 60 -7.58 5.85 -12.68
N VAL A 61 -7.70 5.59 -11.37
CA VAL A 61 -7.92 6.64 -10.36
C VAL A 61 -6.62 7.35 -10.04
N LEU A 62 -5.53 6.62 -9.81
CA LEU A 62 -4.19 7.22 -9.64
C LEU A 62 -3.78 8.05 -10.86
N PHE A 63 -4.07 7.57 -12.07
CA PHE A 63 -3.70 8.26 -13.30
C PHE A 63 -4.63 9.45 -13.63
N ARG A 64 -5.89 9.41 -13.17
CA ARG A 64 -6.83 10.54 -13.29
C ARG A 64 -6.65 11.58 -12.21
N ASP A 65 -5.96 11.27 -11.11
CA ASP A 65 -5.70 12.22 -10.04
C ASP A 65 -4.58 13.19 -10.48
N ASP A 66 -4.94 14.47 -10.58
CA ASP A 66 -4.01 15.53 -10.96
C ASP A 66 -2.79 15.60 -10.04
N LYS A 67 -2.89 15.22 -8.75
CA LYS A 67 -1.74 15.23 -7.85
C LYS A 67 -0.75 14.15 -8.24
N CYS A 68 -1.20 12.93 -8.53
CA CYS A 68 -0.30 11.87 -8.97
C CYS A 68 0.40 12.22 -10.29
N ALA A 69 -0.31 12.85 -11.23
CA ALA A 69 0.27 13.33 -12.49
C ALA A 69 1.29 14.48 -12.29
N ASN A 70 1.11 15.30 -11.26
CA ASN A 70 2.00 16.45 -10.97
C ASN A 70 3.12 16.12 -9.97
N LEU A 71 2.94 15.10 -9.13
CA LEU A 71 3.89 14.62 -8.11
C LEU A 71 4.86 13.60 -8.70
N PHE A 72 4.40 12.72 -9.58
CA PHE A 72 5.22 11.67 -10.17
C PHE A 72 5.54 12.01 -11.63
N GLU A 73 6.82 12.25 -11.91
CA GLU A 73 7.30 12.42 -13.29
C GLU A 73 7.04 11.14 -14.11
N ALA A 74 7.09 9.98 -13.45
CA ALA A 74 6.71 8.70 -14.02
C ALA A 74 5.99 7.79 -13.01
N LEU A 75 4.66 7.92 -12.89
CA LEU A 75 3.84 7.04 -12.03
C LEU A 75 4.10 5.55 -12.30
N VAL A 76 4.23 5.16 -13.57
CA VAL A 76 4.54 3.77 -13.98
C VAL A 76 5.93 3.35 -13.50
N GLY A 77 6.90 4.26 -13.43
CA GLY A 77 8.23 4.02 -12.87
C GLY A 77 8.17 3.74 -11.37
N THR A 78 7.44 4.58 -10.62
CA THR A 78 7.23 4.42 -9.17
C THR A 78 6.49 3.14 -8.85
N LEU A 79 5.40 2.83 -9.56
CA LEU A 79 4.65 1.57 -9.43
C LEU A 79 5.55 0.35 -9.72
N LYS A 80 6.42 0.43 -10.73
CA LYS A 80 7.36 -0.66 -11.06
C LYS A 80 8.41 -0.85 -9.96
N ALA A 81 8.90 0.25 -9.37
CA ALA A 81 9.83 0.20 -8.24
C ALA A 81 9.16 -0.40 -7.00
N ALA A 82 7.95 0.07 -6.65
CA ALA A 82 7.14 -0.45 -5.54
C ALA A 82 6.82 -1.94 -5.74
N LYS A 83 6.45 -2.35 -6.95
CA LYS A 83 6.20 -3.77 -7.30
C LYS A 83 7.45 -4.63 -7.17
N ARG A 84 8.61 -4.15 -7.62
CA ARG A 84 9.89 -4.88 -7.49
C ARG A 84 10.30 -5.08 -6.02
N ARG A 85 9.90 -4.16 -5.15
CA ARG A 85 10.06 -4.24 -3.69
C ARG A 85 8.96 -5.02 -2.98
N LYS A 86 7.95 -5.50 -3.72
CA LYS A 86 6.75 -6.19 -3.20
C LYS A 86 5.91 -5.33 -2.24
N ILE A 87 5.96 -4.01 -2.41
CA ILE A 87 5.14 -3.04 -1.66
C ILE A 87 3.73 -2.99 -2.23
N VAL A 88 3.62 -3.01 -3.56
CA VAL A 88 2.34 -3.09 -4.28
C VAL A 88 2.33 -4.30 -5.20
N THR A 89 1.14 -4.79 -5.52
CA THR A 89 0.91 -5.80 -6.54
C THR A 89 -0.27 -5.42 -7.42
N TYR A 90 -0.17 -5.78 -8.69
CA TYR A 90 -1.21 -5.55 -9.68
C TYR A 90 -1.05 -6.55 -10.83
N PRO A 91 -2.15 -6.93 -11.50
CA PRO A 91 -2.10 -7.76 -12.69
C PRO A 91 -1.42 -7.03 -13.85
N GLY A 92 -0.50 -7.71 -14.54
CA GLY A 92 0.29 -7.16 -15.65
C GLY A 92 1.63 -6.55 -15.21
N GLU A 93 2.63 -6.54 -16.10
CA GLU A 93 3.96 -5.93 -15.82
C GLU A 93 4.02 -4.44 -16.14
N LEU A 94 3.15 -3.95 -17.01
CA LEU A 94 3.07 -2.55 -17.46
C LEU A 94 1.61 -2.13 -17.53
N LEU A 95 1.34 -0.92 -17.06
CA LEU A 95 0.00 -0.32 -17.04
C LEU A 95 -0.01 0.82 -18.06
N LEU A 96 -0.83 0.67 -19.09
CA LEU A 96 -1.04 1.68 -20.13
C LEU A 96 -2.35 2.42 -19.87
N GLN A 97 -2.30 3.74 -19.96
CA GLN A 97 -3.47 4.60 -19.84
C GLN A 97 -4.52 4.23 -20.90
N GLY A 98 -5.78 4.09 -20.49
CA GLY A 98 -6.92 3.77 -21.35
C GLY A 98 -7.17 2.29 -21.62
N VAL A 99 -6.22 1.41 -21.26
CA VAL A 99 -6.42 -0.05 -21.32
C VAL A 99 -6.46 -0.66 -19.92
N HIS A 100 -5.68 -0.12 -18.98
CA HIS A 100 -5.51 -0.66 -17.63
C HIS A 100 -6.15 0.21 -16.55
N ASP A 101 -7.05 1.11 -16.92
CA ASP A 101 -7.73 2.02 -15.98
C ASP A 101 -8.55 1.29 -14.92
N ASP A 102 -9.08 0.10 -15.22
CA ASP A 102 -9.82 -0.72 -14.25
C ASP A 102 -8.93 -1.67 -13.42
N VAL A 103 -7.61 -1.64 -13.61
CA VAL A 103 -6.69 -2.50 -12.86
C VAL A 103 -6.58 -2.04 -11.41
N ASP A 104 -6.83 -2.95 -10.47
CA ASP A 104 -6.65 -2.70 -9.04
C ASP A 104 -5.18 -2.88 -8.64
N ILE A 105 -4.58 -1.79 -8.14
CA ILE A 105 -3.28 -1.75 -7.47
C ILE A 105 -3.51 -2.06 -5.99
N ILE A 106 -3.04 -3.22 -5.54
CA ILE A 106 -3.19 -3.70 -4.18
C ILE A 106 -1.91 -3.40 -3.41
N LEU A 107 -2.03 -2.71 -2.30
CA LEU A 107 -0.95 -2.49 -1.35
C LEU A 107 -0.73 -3.76 -0.51
N LEU A 108 0.50 -4.25 -0.51
CA LEU A 108 0.96 -5.40 0.26
C LEU A 108 1.71 -4.98 1.53
N GLN A 109 2.43 -3.87 1.47
CA GLN A 109 3.28 -3.36 2.54
C GLN A 109 3.05 -1.84 2.68
N ASP A 110 2.91 -1.38 3.92
CA ASP A 110 2.99 0.04 4.34
C ASP A 110 4.37 0.29 4.97
#